data_AF-A0A8S4EU38-F1
#
_entry.id   AF-A0A8S4EU38-F1
#
_cell.length_a   1.000
_cell.length_b   1.000
_cell.length_c   1.000
_cell.angle_alpha   90.00
_cell.angle_beta   90.00
_cell.angle_gamma   90.00
#
_symmetry.space_group_name_H-M   'P 1'
#
loop_
_entity.id
_entity.type
_entity.pdbx_description
1 polymer ?
#
loop_
_entity_poly.entity_id
_entity_poly.type
_entity_poly.pdbx_seq_one_letter_code
_entity_poly.pdbx_strand_id
1 'polypeptide(L)'
;MNPHGETPPYHYGTHYSSAMIVCSYLVRMEPFTQHFLRLQGGHFDLADRMFHSVKEAWNSASRHNMADVKELIPEFFYLPEFLVNSNNFDLGSKQSGVALGDVILPPWAKGDPREFIRMHRAALESDLVSHRLHHWIDLVFGHKQQGPPAVEAANVFHHLFYEGNVDIYNIDDPLKKTATIGFINNFGQIPKQLFKKAHPSKKMSQRSSTILDPNNIIPSQGVTPPEKLFFHNLDNLRPSLQPVKEVKGPVGQILYTEKAILAVEQNKVLMPPTYNKYVAWGFADHSLRIGNYDNDKTVFVCEAVAQECGEIVTCVCPNAKTIVTAGTSTVVTVWQYSARRRKLTVKVCLYGHEEAVTSLAASSAYNLVVSGSRDGVAIVWDIERGMFVRQLCVEGPSQPIAALAIDERTGDIATCAGSWLHVWSINGTLLGSADTRAQQVLCAAFSQTREWDPLHVVVTGNADGVVRVSAP
;
A
#
# COMPACT_ATOMS: atom_id res chain seq x y z
N MET A 1 4.24 -25.26 -42.69
CA MET A 1 5.11 -26.46 -42.74
C MET A 1 6.54 -25.98 -42.62
N ASN A 2 7.25 -26.40 -41.57
CA ASN A 2 8.65 -26.04 -41.35
C ASN A 2 9.54 -27.17 -41.90
N PRO A 3 10.51 -26.93 -42.79
CA PRO A 3 11.21 -28.01 -43.51
C PRO A 3 12.23 -28.80 -42.68
N HIS A 4 12.46 -28.47 -41.39
CA HIS A 4 13.59 -29.02 -40.61
C HIS A 4 13.24 -29.63 -39.24
N GLY A 5 11.96 -29.83 -38.88
CA GLY A 5 11.57 -30.72 -37.76
C GLY A 5 12.09 -30.43 -36.33
N GLU A 6 12.86 -29.35 -36.10
CA GLU A 6 13.53 -29.10 -34.80
C GLU A 6 12.65 -28.43 -33.74
N THR A 7 11.56 -27.76 -34.11
CA THR A 7 10.72 -27.00 -33.17
C THR A 7 9.41 -27.73 -32.86
N PRO A 8 9.13 -28.10 -31.59
CA PRO A 8 7.86 -28.70 -31.20
C PRO A 8 6.65 -27.82 -31.55
N PRO A 9 5.46 -28.39 -31.82
CA PRO A 9 4.25 -27.60 -32.04
C PRO A 9 3.87 -26.76 -30.81
N TYR A 10 3.45 -25.52 -31.04
CA TYR A 10 2.98 -24.59 -30.03
C TYR A 10 1.83 -23.72 -30.56
N HIS A 11 1.04 -23.12 -29.66
CA HIS A 11 -0.01 -22.17 -30.00
C HIS A 11 0.54 -20.74 -30.09
N TYR A 12 1.41 -20.36 -29.13
CA TYR A 12 1.90 -18.98 -29.02
C TYR A 12 3.43 -18.90 -29.09
N GLY A 13 3.92 -18.12 -30.05
CA GLY A 13 5.35 -17.78 -30.18
C GLY A 13 5.79 -16.61 -29.30
N THR A 14 4.84 -15.89 -28.71
CA THR A 14 5.02 -14.82 -27.73
C THR A 14 4.52 -15.27 -26.37
N HIS A 15 5.02 -14.66 -25.30
CA HIS A 15 4.66 -15.00 -23.93
C HIS A 15 3.74 -13.93 -23.31
N TYR A 16 2.94 -14.34 -22.33
CA TYR A 16 2.02 -13.44 -21.62
C TYR A 16 2.71 -12.51 -20.61
N SER A 17 3.98 -12.76 -20.27
CA SER A 17 4.75 -11.98 -19.31
C SER A 17 6.23 -11.87 -19.71
N SER A 18 6.77 -10.66 -19.74
CA SER A 18 8.19 -10.41 -19.98
C SER A 18 8.61 -9.10 -19.34
N ALA A 19 9.92 -8.89 -19.17
CA ALA A 19 10.44 -7.63 -18.65
C ALA A 19 9.98 -6.43 -19.50
N MET A 20 9.91 -6.60 -20.83
CA MET A 20 9.41 -5.56 -21.73
C MET A 20 7.93 -5.27 -21.52
N ILE A 21 7.09 -6.28 -21.28
CA ILE A 21 5.65 -6.10 -21.00
C ILE A 21 5.46 -5.29 -19.71
N VAL A 22 6.17 -5.66 -18.64
CA VAL A 22 6.11 -4.95 -17.35
C VAL A 22 6.57 -3.51 -17.52
N CYS A 23 7.72 -3.29 -18.16
CA CYS A 23 8.25 -1.94 -18.40
C CYS A 23 7.33 -1.11 -19.30
N SER A 24 6.65 -1.73 -20.27
CA SER A 24 5.70 -1.06 -21.16
C SER A 24 4.46 -0.57 -20.42
N TYR A 25 3.88 -1.39 -19.53
CA TYR A 25 2.78 -0.94 -18.68
C TYR A 25 3.21 0.16 -17.71
N LEU A 26 4.38 0.03 -17.10
CA LEU A 26 4.88 0.94 -16.06
C LEU A 26 5.73 2.10 -16.60
N VAL A 27 5.74 2.33 -17.91
CA VAL A 27 6.64 3.29 -18.60
C VAL A 27 6.53 4.74 -18.12
N ARG A 28 5.46 5.09 -17.39
CA ARG A 28 5.24 6.44 -16.82
C ARG A 28 5.86 6.63 -15.43
N MET A 29 6.42 5.58 -14.84
CA MET A 29 7.00 5.61 -13.51
C MET A 29 8.48 5.29 -13.53
N GLU A 30 9.24 5.91 -12.64
CA GLU A 30 10.61 5.51 -12.36
C GLU A 30 10.66 4.38 -11.33
N PRO A 31 11.63 3.44 -11.41
CA PRO A 31 12.72 3.37 -12.39
C PRO A 31 12.35 2.67 -13.71
N PHE A 32 11.07 2.30 -13.91
CA PHE A 32 10.63 1.51 -15.06
C PHE A 32 10.79 2.24 -16.40
N THR A 33 10.71 3.56 -16.38
CA THR A 33 11.00 4.41 -17.54
C THR A 33 12.44 4.17 -18.02
N GLN A 34 13.43 4.24 -17.11
CA GLN A 34 14.82 3.96 -17.45
C GLN A 34 15.03 2.53 -17.93
N HIS A 35 14.35 1.55 -17.33
CA HIS A 35 14.42 0.16 -17.78
C HIS A 35 13.84 -0.02 -19.18
N PHE A 36 12.70 0.61 -19.48
CA PHE A 36 12.10 0.62 -20.81
C PHE A 36 13.05 1.21 -21.87
N LEU A 37 13.62 2.39 -21.58
CA LEU A 37 14.58 3.03 -22.49
C LEU A 37 15.80 2.15 -22.74
N ARG A 38 16.36 1.51 -21.71
CA ARG A 38 17.51 0.60 -21.87
C ARG A 38 17.18 -0.61 -22.75
N LEU A 39 15.98 -1.18 -22.61
CA LEU A 39 15.53 -2.31 -23.42
C LEU A 39 15.23 -1.90 -24.88
N GLN A 40 14.90 -0.63 -25.12
CA GLN A 40 14.52 -0.08 -26.44
C GLN A 40 15.65 0.69 -27.14
N GLY A 41 16.89 0.65 -26.63
CA GLY A 41 18.05 1.29 -27.27
C GLY A 41 18.24 2.78 -26.95
N GLY A 42 17.64 3.28 -25.87
CA GLY A 42 17.90 4.60 -25.29
C GLY A 42 16.86 5.67 -25.60
N HIS A 43 15.80 5.35 -26.36
CA HIS A 43 14.71 6.27 -26.68
C HIS A 43 13.35 5.60 -26.45
N PHE A 44 12.29 6.41 -26.32
CA PHE A 44 10.93 5.89 -26.27
C PHE A 44 10.57 5.15 -27.56
N ASP A 45 9.61 4.24 -27.46
CA ASP A 45 9.11 3.55 -28.64
C ASP A 45 8.22 4.49 -29.49
N LEU A 46 7.86 4.06 -30.69
CA LEU A 46 6.85 4.74 -31.49
C LEU A 46 5.56 4.90 -30.67
N ALA A 47 5.03 6.12 -30.62
CA ALA A 47 3.85 6.47 -29.84
C ALA A 47 2.65 5.54 -30.11
N ASP A 48 2.47 5.08 -31.35
CA ASP A 48 1.39 4.14 -31.71
C ASP A 48 1.53 2.73 -31.10
N ARG A 49 2.73 2.36 -30.62
CA ARG A 49 3.02 1.06 -29.97
C ARG A 49 3.05 1.14 -28.45
N MET A 50 3.13 2.35 -27.91
CA MET A 50 3.22 2.60 -26.48
C MET A 50 1.87 2.33 -25.79
N PHE A 51 1.91 1.85 -24.56
CA PHE A 51 0.71 1.70 -23.74
C PHE A 51 0.11 3.08 -23.44
N HIS A 52 -1.06 3.36 -24.01
CA HIS A 52 -1.73 4.66 -23.85
C HIS A 52 -3.26 4.54 -23.62
N SER A 53 -3.87 3.38 -23.85
CA SER A 53 -5.30 3.17 -23.63
C SER A 53 -5.58 1.75 -23.17
N VAL A 54 -6.36 1.62 -22.09
CA VAL A 54 -6.81 0.32 -21.58
C VAL A 54 -7.68 -0.40 -22.61
N LYS A 55 -8.54 0.34 -23.33
CA LYS A 55 -9.42 -0.22 -24.36
C LYS A 55 -8.64 -0.76 -25.55
N GLU A 56 -7.67 0.01 -26.06
CA GLU A 56 -6.86 -0.43 -27.20
C GLU A 56 -5.97 -1.63 -26.82
N ALA A 57 -5.36 -1.61 -25.63
CA ALA A 57 -4.57 -2.74 -25.11
C ALA A 57 -5.42 -4.02 -25.01
N TRP A 58 -6.62 -3.93 -24.43
CA TRP A 58 -7.55 -5.07 -24.36
C TRP A 58 -7.94 -5.59 -25.74
N ASN A 59 -8.29 -4.70 -26.69
CA ASN A 59 -8.68 -5.12 -28.04
C ASN A 59 -7.53 -5.77 -28.81
N SER A 60 -6.30 -5.29 -28.62
CA SER A 60 -5.09 -5.91 -29.17
C SER A 60 -4.97 -7.34 -28.67
N ALA A 61 -4.97 -7.54 -27.35
CA ALA A 61 -4.74 -8.85 -26.72
C ALA A 61 -5.91 -9.84 -26.89
N SER A 62 -7.15 -9.36 -27.01
CA SER A 62 -8.33 -10.23 -27.04
C SER A 62 -8.84 -10.55 -28.45
N ARG A 63 -8.51 -9.75 -29.47
CA ARG A 63 -9.16 -9.83 -30.80
C ARG A 63 -8.25 -9.53 -31.98
N HIS A 64 -7.50 -8.43 -31.93
CA HIS A 64 -6.92 -7.85 -33.15
C HIS A 64 -5.51 -8.37 -33.46
N ASN A 65 -4.75 -8.79 -32.45
CA ASN A 65 -3.37 -9.22 -32.63
C ASN A 65 -3.17 -10.63 -32.08
N MET A 66 -3.05 -11.62 -32.98
CA MET A 66 -2.81 -13.02 -32.60
C MET A 66 -1.46 -13.25 -31.91
N ALA A 67 -0.53 -12.29 -31.98
CA ALA A 67 0.75 -12.34 -31.28
C ALA A 67 0.72 -11.59 -29.93
N ASP A 68 -0.37 -10.90 -29.59
CA ASP A 68 -0.52 -10.20 -28.32
C ASP A 68 -1.30 -11.07 -27.35
N VAL A 69 -0.59 -11.79 -26.49
CA VAL A 69 -1.19 -12.68 -25.48
C VAL A 69 -0.87 -12.21 -24.07
N LYS A 70 -0.61 -10.92 -23.90
CA LYS A 70 -0.19 -10.33 -22.62
C LYS A 70 -1.26 -10.53 -21.55
N GLU A 71 -0.81 -10.91 -20.36
CA GLU A 71 -1.61 -10.90 -19.14
C GLU A 71 -1.36 -9.60 -18.36
N LEU A 72 -2.25 -9.32 -17.41
CA LEU A 72 -2.12 -8.15 -16.53
C LEU A 72 -1.01 -8.33 -15.50
N ILE A 73 -0.44 -7.22 -15.07
CA ILE A 73 0.51 -7.13 -13.94
C ILE A 73 -0.24 -6.76 -12.64
N PRO A 74 0.31 -7.08 -11.45
CA PRO A 74 -0.35 -6.80 -10.17
C PRO A 74 -0.77 -5.34 -9.96
N GLU A 75 0.00 -4.39 -10.51
CA GLU A 75 -0.20 -2.95 -10.38
C GLU A 75 -1.58 -2.49 -10.88
N PHE A 76 -2.20 -3.20 -11.83
CA PHE A 76 -3.57 -2.97 -12.27
C PHE A 76 -4.64 -3.15 -11.18
N PHE A 77 -4.26 -3.65 -10.00
CA PHE A 77 -5.17 -3.92 -8.88
C PHE A 77 -4.85 -3.13 -7.62
N TYR A 78 -3.80 -2.31 -7.58
CA TYR A 78 -3.49 -1.51 -6.38
C TYR A 78 -2.77 -0.18 -6.64
N LEU A 79 -2.17 0.03 -7.82
CA LEU A 79 -1.29 1.18 -8.07
C LEU A 79 -1.89 2.13 -9.11
N PRO A 80 -2.52 3.25 -8.74
CA PRO A 80 -3.07 4.20 -9.71
C PRO A 80 -2.00 4.98 -10.48
N GLU A 81 -0.81 5.16 -9.91
CA GLU A 81 0.23 6.06 -10.41
C GLU A 81 0.76 5.69 -11.80
N PHE A 82 0.77 4.40 -12.19
CA PHE A 82 1.30 4.01 -13.50
C PHE A 82 0.43 4.48 -14.67
N LEU A 83 -0.80 4.91 -14.39
CA LEU A 83 -1.74 5.42 -15.38
C LEU A 83 -1.58 6.92 -15.63
N VAL A 84 -0.78 7.62 -14.81
CA VAL A 84 -0.60 9.08 -14.86
C VAL A 84 0.83 9.42 -15.26
N ASN A 85 1.00 10.37 -16.18
CA ASN A 85 2.30 10.89 -16.57
C ASN A 85 2.77 11.98 -15.62
N SER A 86 2.88 11.67 -14.33
CA SER A 86 3.22 12.65 -13.28
C SER A 86 4.60 13.29 -13.45
N ASN A 87 5.51 12.62 -14.16
CA ASN A 87 6.86 13.13 -14.46
C ASN A 87 6.90 14.01 -15.72
N ASN A 88 5.77 14.22 -16.40
CA ASN A 88 5.68 14.99 -17.66
C ASN A 88 6.66 14.50 -18.74
N PHE A 89 6.81 13.18 -18.90
CA PHE A 89 7.63 12.63 -19.96
C PHE A 89 7.07 13.00 -21.34
N ASP A 90 7.95 13.29 -22.30
CA ASP A 90 7.60 13.39 -23.71
C ASP A 90 7.47 11.97 -24.31
N LEU A 91 6.23 11.50 -24.39
CA LEU A 91 5.89 10.17 -24.90
C LEU A 91 5.62 10.18 -26.42
N GLY A 92 5.84 11.32 -27.09
CA GLY A 92 5.58 11.50 -28.51
C GLY A 92 4.10 11.64 -28.87
N SER A 93 3.84 11.65 -30.18
CA SER A 93 2.49 11.75 -30.75
C SER A 93 2.24 10.63 -31.74
N LYS A 94 1.02 10.08 -31.70
CA LYS A 94 0.55 9.09 -32.69
C LYS A 94 0.55 9.69 -34.09
N GLN A 95 0.53 8.83 -35.10
CA GLN A 95 0.29 9.25 -36.50
C GLN A 95 -1.02 10.03 -36.69
N SER A 96 -2.02 9.79 -35.82
CA SER A 96 -3.27 10.57 -35.80
C SER A 96 -3.13 12.00 -35.28
N GLY A 97 -1.94 12.40 -34.82
CA GLY A 97 -1.67 13.70 -34.20
C GLY A 97 -2.00 13.76 -32.70
N VAL A 98 -2.46 12.64 -32.10
CA VAL A 98 -2.77 12.59 -30.66
C VAL A 98 -1.48 12.43 -29.86
N ALA A 99 -1.15 13.44 -29.06
CA ALA A 99 -0.04 13.37 -28.11
C ALA A 99 -0.33 12.37 -26.98
N LEU A 100 0.69 11.63 -26.56
CA LEU A 100 0.59 10.72 -25.43
C LEU A 100 0.84 11.46 -24.11
N GLY A 101 -0.02 11.21 -23.14
CA GLY A 101 0.11 11.67 -21.75
C GLY A 101 -0.38 10.58 -20.82
N ASP A 102 -1.36 10.90 -19.98
CA ASP A 102 -2.06 9.93 -19.13
C ASP A 102 -2.70 8.81 -19.96
N VAL A 103 -2.86 7.65 -19.33
CA VAL A 103 -3.51 6.49 -19.95
C VAL A 103 -5.01 6.78 -20.08
N ILE A 104 -5.54 6.57 -21.28
CA ILE A 104 -6.96 6.70 -21.57
C ILE A 104 -7.72 5.56 -20.86
N LEU A 105 -8.47 5.94 -19.83
CA LEU A 105 -9.28 5.05 -19.00
C LEU A 105 -10.66 4.80 -19.61
N PRO A 106 -11.34 3.71 -19.23
CA PRO A 106 -12.74 3.49 -19.58
C PRO A 106 -13.66 4.59 -19.03
N PRO A 107 -14.80 4.90 -19.70
CA PRO A 107 -15.70 5.98 -19.28
C PRO A 107 -16.24 5.84 -17.85
N TRP A 108 -16.42 4.61 -17.36
CA TRP A 108 -16.92 4.36 -16.00
C TRP A 108 -15.94 4.81 -14.90
N ALA A 109 -14.64 4.93 -15.22
CA ALA A 109 -13.63 5.43 -14.28
C ALA A 109 -13.63 6.97 -14.19
N LYS A 110 -14.40 7.67 -15.04
CA LYS A 110 -14.56 9.13 -15.03
C LYS A 110 -13.25 9.93 -15.08
N GLY A 111 -12.21 9.35 -15.67
CA GLY A 111 -10.88 9.95 -15.73
C GLY A 111 -10.09 9.87 -14.41
N ASP A 112 -10.58 9.14 -13.40
CA ASP A 112 -9.90 8.92 -12.13
C ASP A 112 -9.17 7.56 -12.11
N PRO A 113 -7.82 7.55 -12.10
CA PRO A 113 -7.02 6.33 -11.95
C PRO A 113 -7.31 5.56 -10.67
N ARG A 114 -7.64 6.23 -9.56
CA ARG A 114 -7.97 5.57 -8.29
C ARG A 114 -9.27 4.80 -8.40
N GLU A 115 -10.30 5.38 -8.99
CA GLU A 115 -11.56 4.70 -9.28
C GLU A 115 -11.35 3.50 -10.22
N PHE A 116 -10.48 3.63 -11.24
CA PHE A 116 -10.12 2.53 -12.12
C PHE A 116 -9.54 1.33 -11.33
N ILE A 117 -8.54 1.59 -10.49
CA ILE A 117 -7.90 0.57 -9.64
C ILE A 117 -8.88 -0.01 -8.63
N ARG A 118 -9.69 0.84 -7.97
CA ARG A 118 -10.70 0.42 -7.00
C ARG A 118 -11.67 -0.58 -7.62
N MET A 119 -12.18 -0.29 -8.81
CA MET A 119 -13.09 -1.17 -9.54
C MET A 119 -12.41 -2.44 -10.05
N HIS A 120 -11.16 -2.36 -10.52
CA HIS A 120 -10.39 -3.54 -10.91
C HIS A 120 -10.18 -4.50 -9.72
N ARG A 121 -9.83 -3.95 -8.56
CA ARG A 121 -9.67 -4.72 -7.32
C ARG A 121 -11.01 -5.30 -6.85
N ALA A 122 -12.09 -4.53 -6.92
CA ALA A 122 -13.44 -5.02 -6.60
C ALA A 122 -13.88 -6.16 -7.53
N ALA A 123 -13.53 -6.10 -8.83
CA ALA A 123 -13.81 -7.17 -9.78
C ALA A 123 -12.98 -8.44 -9.49
N LEU A 124 -11.70 -8.29 -9.17
CA LEU A 124 -10.82 -9.41 -8.79
C LEU A 124 -11.31 -10.13 -7.52
N GLU A 125 -11.82 -9.37 -6.56
CA GLU A 125 -12.33 -9.88 -5.29
C GLU A 125 -13.82 -10.27 -5.34
N SER A 126 -14.43 -10.20 -6.52
CA SER A 126 -15.83 -10.57 -6.72
C SER A 126 -16.06 -12.07 -6.56
N ASP A 127 -17.31 -12.43 -6.27
CA ASP A 127 -17.73 -13.82 -6.22
C ASP A 127 -17.49 -14.52 -7.56
N LEU A 128 -17.70 -13.83 -8.68
CA LEU A 128 -17.50 -14.39 -10.02
C LEU A 128 -16.05 -14.88 -10.22
N VAL A 129 -15.07 -14.04 -9.86
CA VAL A 129 -13.66 -14.41 -9.95
C VAL A 129 -13.29 -15.44 -8.90
N SER A 130 -13.75 -15.28 -7.65
CA SER A 130 -13.50 -16.24 -6.57
C SER A 130 -13.91 -17.67 -6.92
N HIS A 131 -15.02 -17.86 -7.65
CA HIS A 131 -15.47 -19.17 -8.10
C HIS A 131 -14.61 -19.78 -9.21
N ARG A 132 -13.91 -18.97 -10.02
CA ARG A 132 -13.26 -19.43 -11.27
C ARG A 132 -11.74 -19.27 -11.30
N LEU A 133 -11.15 -18.50 -10.39
CA LEU A 133 -9.72 -18.17 -10.39
C LEU A 133 -8.83 -19.42 -10.37
N HIS A 134 -9.29 -20.50 -9.72
CA HIS A 134 -8.60 -21.79 -9.70
C HIS A 134 -8.34 -22.38 -11.11
N HIS A 135 -9.18 -22.08 -12.11
CA HIS A 135 -8.94 -22.48 -13.50
C HIS A 135 -7.81 -21.69 -14.17
N TRP A 136 -7.69 -20.39 -13.88
CA TRP A 136 -6.55 -19.59 -14.35
C TRP A 136 -5.25 -20.06 -13.68
N ILE A 137 -5.31 -20.35 -12.37
CA ILE A 137 -4.20 -20.94 -11.63
C ILE A 137 -3.76 -22.29 -12.24
N ASP A 138 -4.71 -23.11 -12.71
CA ASP A 138 -4.41 -24.36 -13.42
C ASP A 138 -3.65 -24.16 -14.74
N LEU A 139 -3.93 -23.07 -15.47
CA LEU A 139 -3.25 -22.72 -16.73
C LEU A 139 -1.81 -22.23 -16.47
N VAL A 140 -1.64 -21.35 -15.48
CA VAL A 140 -0.36 -20.67 -15.23
C VAL A 140 0.60 -21.49 -14.39
N PHE A 141 0.12 -22.20 -13.35
CA PHE A 141 0.97 -22.90 -12.38
C PHE A 141 0.63 -24.39 -12.24
N GLY A 142 -0.46 -24.84 -12.85
CA GLY A 142 -1.05 -26.14 -12.56
C GLY A 142 -0.97 -27.16 -13.68
N HIS A 143 -1.90 -28.12 -13.63
CA HIS A 143 -1.90 -29.28 -14.51
C HIS A 143 -2.17 -28.98 -15.99
N LYS A 144 -2.65 -27.77 -16.31
CA LYS A 144 -2.89 -27.30 -17.69
C LYS A 144 -1.75 -26.45 -18.27
N GLN A 145 -0.62 -26.36 -17.56
CA GLN A 145 0.56 -25.65 -18.05
C GLN A 145 1.31 -26.44 -19.14
N GLN A 146 1.31 -27.78 -19.07
CA GLN A 146 2.07 -28.66 -19.97
C GLN A 146 1.29 -29.95 -20.30
N GLY A 147 1.74 -30.67 -21.34
CA GLY A 147 1.19 -31.96 -21.74
C GLY A 147 -0.18 -31.86 -22.45
N PRO A 148 -0.90 -33.00 -22.59
CA PRO A 148 -2.20 -33.02 -23.28
C PRO A 148 -3.24 -32.01 -22.75
N PRO A 149 -3.38 -31.79 -21.43
CA PRO A 149 -4.33 -30.78 -20.91
C PRO A 149 -4.02 -29.34 -21.37
N ALA A 150 -2.75 -29.01 -21.60
CA ALA A 150 -2.37 -27.71 -22.13
C ALA A 150 -2.74 -27.55 -23.60
N VAL A 151 -2.67 -28.63 -24.38
CA VAL A 151 -3.10 -28.64 -25.79
C VAL A 151 -4.60 -28.43 -25.88
N GLU A 152 -5.38 -29.16 -25.09
CA GLU A 152 -6.85 -29.03 -25.05
C GLU A 152 -7.30 -27.62 -24.62
N ALA A 153 -6.53 -26.97 -23.74
CA ALA A 153 -6.82 -25.62 -23.27
C ALA A 153 -6.22 -24.51 -24.15
N ALA A 154 -5.59 -24.86 -25.29
CA ALA A 154 -4.86 -23.92 -26.15
C ALA A 154 -3.86 -23.06 -25.36
N ASN A 155 -3.04 -23.68 -24.51
CA ASN A 155 -2.13 -23.06 -23.54
C ASN A 155 -0.67 -23.57 -23.71
N VAL A 156 -0.25 -23.79 -24.96
CA VAL A 156 1.12 -24.27 -25.27
C VAL A 156 1.93 -23.14 -25.88
N PHE A 157 3.04 -22.81 -25.23
CA PHE A 157 3.93 -21.73 -25.65
C PHE A 157 5.18 -22.27 -26.36
N HIS A 158 5.99 -21.38 -26.90
CA HIS A 158 7.28 -21.75 -27.50
C HIS A 158 8.14 -22.56 -26.52
N HIS A 159 8.74 -23.66 -26.98
CA HIS A 159 9.44 -24.62 -26.12
C HIS A 159 10.59 -24.01 -25.30
N LEU A 160 11.23 -22.95 -25.82
CA LEU A 160 12.30 -22.20 -25.15
C LEU A 160 11.84 -21.45 -23.89
N PHE A 161 10.54 -21.23 -23.70
CA PHE A 161 10.03 -20.53 -22.51
C PHE A 161 9.89 -21.45 -21.29
N TYR A 162 9.94 -22.77 -21.46
CA TYR A 162 9.80 -23.72 -20.38
C TYR A 162 11.15 -24.08 -19.74
N GLU A 163 11.20 -24.09 -18.41
CA GLU A 163 12.37 -24.47 -17.62
C GLU A 163 12.83 -25.90 -17.99
N GLY A 164 14.14 -26.07 -18.20
CA GLY A 164 14.75 -27.40 -18.46
C GLY A 164 14.69 -27.88 -19.91
N ASN A 165 13.99 -27.19 -20.81
CA ASN A 165 13.96 -27.53 -22.24
C ASN A 165 15.21 -27.08 -23.02
N VAL A 166 16.03 -26.23 -22.42
CA VAL A 166 17.27 -25.71 -23.01
C VAL A 166 18.37 -25.78 -21.97
N ASP A 167 19.39 -26.61 -22.23
CA ASP A 167 20.61 -26.59 -21.45
C ASP A 167 21.58 -25.56 -22.01
N ILE A 168 21.49 -24.34 -21.48
CA ILE A 168 22.32 -23.20 -21.88
C ILE A 168 23.82 -23.47 -21.65
N TYR A 169 24.16 -24.39 -20.74
CA TYR A 169 25.55 -24.72 -20.41
C TYR A 169 26.18 -25.67 -21.43
N ASN A 170 25.37 -26.49 -22.10
CA ASN A 170 25.80 -27.44 -23.12
C ASN A 170 25.73 -26.90 -24.56
N ILE A 171 25.52 -25.59 -24.75
CA ILE A 171 25.60 -24.95 -26.07
C ILE A 171 27.06 -24.59 -26.38
N ASP A 172 27.68 -25.33 -27.30
CA ASP A 172 29.09 -25.16 -27.70
C ASP A 172 29.34 -23.85 -28.47
N ASP A 173 28.35 -23.36 -29.23
CA ASP A 173 28.46 -22.15 -30.04
C ASP A 173 28.12 -20.89 -29.21
N PRO A 174 29.10 -19.98 -28.98
CA PRO A 174 28.89 -18.75 -28.21
C PRO A 174 27.81 -17.83 -28.79
N LEU A 175 27.62 -17.81 -30.11
CA LEU A 175 26.61 -16.98 -30.77
C LEU A 175 25.22 -17.54 -30.52
N LYS A 176 25.01 -18.84 -30.72
CA LYS A 176 23.75 -19.52 -30.38
C LYS A 176 23.42 -19.40 -28.90
N LYS A 177 24.41 -19.54 -28.03
CA LYS A 177 24.23 -19.37 -26.58
C LYS A 177 23.75 -17.96 -26.23
N THR A 178 24.42 -16.94 -26.76
CA THR A 178 24.05 -15.53 -26.54
C THR A 178 22.68 -15.20 -27.11
N ALA A 179 22.36 -15.68 -28.31
CA ALA A 179 21.06 -15.50 -28.94
C ALA A 179 19.93 -16.18 -28.13
N THR A 180 20.17 -17.38 -27.62
CA THR A 180 19.20 -18.14 -26.82
C THR A 180 18.95 -17.48 -25.47
N ILE A 181 20.00 -17.01 -24.79
CA ILE A 181 19.88 -16.24 -23.54
C ILE A 181 19.12 -14.94 -23.79
N GLY A 182 19.47 -14.21 -24.84
CA GLY A 182 18.79 -12.97 -25.21
C GLY A 182 17.31 -13.19 -25.53
N PHE A 183 16.99 -14.29 -26.21
CA PHE A 183 15.61 -14.66 -26.51
C PHE A 183 14.80 -14.96 -25.24
N ILE A 184 15.34 -15.80 -24.35
CA ILE A 184 14.68 -16.15 -23.08
C ILE A 184 14.44 -14.90 -22.21
N ASN A 185 15.44 -14.02 -22.11
CA ASN A 185 15.34 -12.84 -21.27
C ASN A 185 14.35 -11.79 -21.80
N ASN A 186 14.22 -11.65 -23.12
CA ASN A 186 13.39 -10.62 -23.73
C ASN A 186 11.95 -11.09 -24.02
N PHE A 187 11.76 -12.37 -24.33
CA PHE A 187 10.47 -12.89 -24.79
C PHE A 187 9.68 -13.66 -23.72
N GLY A 188 10.24 -13.86 -22.52
CA GLY A 188 9.51 -14.35 -21.35
C GLY A 188 9.88 -15.77 -20.91
N GLN A 189 9.46 -16.12 -19.70
CA GLN A 189 9.69 -17.42 -19.07
C GLN A 189 8.39 -17.92 -18.43
N ILE A 190 8.06 -19.19 -18.68
CA ILE A 190 6.93 -19.87 -18.04
C ILE A 190 7.28 -20.07 -16.56
N PRO A 191 6.41 -19.68 -15.62
CA PRO A 191 6.62 -19.95 -14.20
C PRO A 191 6.75 -21.45 -13.92
N LYS A 192 7.43 -21.82 -12.84
CA LYS A 192 7.55 -23.22 -12.43
C LYS A 192 6.17 -23.83 -12.17
N GLN A 193 5.93 -25.03 -12.71
CA GLN A 193 4.73 -25.81 -12.40
C GLN A 193 4.74 -26.19 -10.91
N LEU A 194 3.71 -25.78 -10.17
CA LEU A 194 3.61 -26.00 -8.74
C LEU A 194 2.87 -27.30 -8.39
N PHE A 195 1.93 -27.72 -9.24
CA PHE A 195 1.12 -28.92 -8.99
C PHE A 195 0.64 -29.57 -10.29
N LYS A 196 0.46 -30.89 -10.23
CA LYS A 196 0.03 -31.74 -11.36
C LYS A 196 -1.44 -32.14 -11.31
N LYS A 197 -2.15 -31.79 -10.23
CA LYS A 197 -3.59 -32.03 -10.04
C LYS A 197 -4.36 -30.73 -10.20
N ALA A 198 -5.66 -30.80 -10.45
CA ALA A 198 -6.51 -29.62 -10.50
C ALA A 198 -6.44 -28.82 -9.19
N HIS A 199 -6.31 -27.50 -9.31
CA HIS A 199 -6.29 -26.61 -8.15
C HIS A 199 -7.66 -26.62 -7.45
N PRO A 200 -7.72 -26.76 -6.11
CA PRO A 200 -8.98 -26.70 -5.38
C PRO A 200 -9.74 -25.39 -5.62
N SER A 201 -11.05 -25.47 -5.80
CA SER A 201 -11.90 -24.28 -5.84
C SER A 201 -12.01 -23.64 -4.44
N LYS A 202 -12.07 -22.30 -4.40
CA LYS A 202 -12.21 -21.54 -3.15
C LYS A 202 -13.57 -21.84 -2.53
N LYS A 203 -13.57 -22.39 -1.31
CA LYS A 203 -14.82 -22.60 -0.55
C LYS A 203 -15.36 -21.25 -0.12
N MET A 204 -16.51 -20.87 -0.67
CA MET A 204 -17.23 -19.70 -0.20
C MET A 204 -18.04 -20.07 1.04
N SER A 205 -17.85 -19.33 2.13
CA SER A 205 -18.71 -19.49 3.31
C SER A 205 -20.14 -19.20 2.88
N GLN A 206 -21.04 -20.17 3.05
CA GLN A 206 -22.46 -19.93 2.79
C GLN A 206 -22.93 -18.81 3.72
N ARG A 207 -23.67 -17.85 3.16
CA ARG A 207 -24.36 -16.77 3.87
C ARG A 207 -25.36 -17.37 4.88
N SER A 208 -24.89 -17.84 6.03
CA SER A 208 -25.76 -18.27 7.12
C SER A 208 -26.04 -17.05 7.99
N SER A 209 -27.27 -16.58 7.93
CA SER A 209 -27.86 -15.67 8.90
C SER A 209 -28.02 -16.39 10.24
N THR A 210 -26.95 -16.50 11.03
CA THR A 210 -27.03 -17.00 12.40
C THR A 210 -26.74 -15.87 13.37
N ILE A 211 -27.82 -15.47 14.05
CA ILE A 211 -27.95 -14.89 15.40
C ILE A 211 -26.61 -14.52 16.05
N LEU A 212 -26.44 -13.22 16.31
CA LEU A 212 -25.36 -12.66 17.12
C LEU A 212 -25.42 -13.22 18.54
N ASP A 213 -24.43 -14.03 18.91
CA ASP A 213 -24.12 -14.36 20.30
C ASP A 213 -23.39 -13.15 20.93
N PRO A 214 -23.90 -12.53 22.02
CA PRO A 214 -23.33 -11.30 22.60
C PRO A 214 -21.88 -11.46 23.11
N ASN A 215 -21.38 -12.68 23.26
CA ASN A 215 -20.06 -12.97 23.79
C ASN A 215 -18.95 -13.13 22.72
N ASN A 216 -19.29 -13.09 21.43
CA ASN A 216 -18.30 -13.16 20.34
C ASN A 216 -18.05 -11.77 19.74
N ILE A 217 -17.24 -10.97 20.44
CA ILE A 217 -16.70 -9.68 19.95
C ILE A 217 -15.58 -9.91 18.90
N ILE A 218 -15.22 -11.16 18.62
CA ILE A 218 -14.14 -11.51 17.68
C ILE A 218 -14.76 -11.75 16.30
N PRO A 219 -14.47 -10.93 15.27
CA PRO A 219 -14.80 -11.29 13.91
C PRO A 219 -13.94 -12.50 13.54
N SER A 220 -14.56 -13.66 13.37
CA SER A 220 -13.96 -14.79 12.65
C SER A 220 -13.46 -14.31 11.28
N GLN A 221 -12.37 -14.89 10.76
CA GLN A 221 -11.72 -14.61 9.47
C GLN A 221 -12.62 -14.78 8.21
N GLY A 222 -13.94 -14.78 8.37
CA GLY A 222 -14.88 -14.53 7.31
C GLY A 222 -14.86 -13.06 6.92
N VAL A 223 -14.85 -12.82 5.62
CA VAL A 223 -15.16 -11.55 5.01
C VAL A 223 -16.46 -11.01 5.60
N THR A 224 -16.39 -10.00 6.47
CA THR A 224 -17.59 -9.34 6.98
C THR A 224 -18.26 -8.68 5.77
N PRO A 225 -19.53 -9.00 5.46
CA PRO A 225 -20.23 -8.37 4.34
C PRO A 225 -20.20 -6.85 4.54
N PRO A 226 -19.99 -6.04 3.48
CA PRO A 226 -19.99 -4.59 3.61
C PRO A 226 -21.24 -4.09 4.34
N GLU A 227 -22.41 -4.69 4.09
CA GLU A 227 -23.70 -4.39 4.75
C GLU A 227 -23.70 -4.50 6.30
N LYS A 228 -22.71 -5.17 6.91
CA LYS A 228 -22.59 -5.34 8.37
C LYS A 228 -21.55 -4.41 9.03
N LEU A 229 -20.91 -3.51 8.29
CA LEU A 229 -19.96 -2.57 8.87
C LEU A 229 -20.72 -1.54 9.73
N PHE A 230 -20.16 -1.21 10.91
CA PHE A 230 -20.86 -0.38 11.90
C PHE A 230 -21.11 1.04 11.39
N PHE A 231 -20.21 1.58 10.57
CA PHE A 231 -20.32 2.93 10.03
C PHE A 231 -21.33 3.06 8.87
N HIS A 232 -21.94 1.96 8.42
CA HIS A 232 -23.17 2.01 7.60
C HIS A 232 -24.45 1.93 8.44
N ASN A 233 -24.31 1.62 9.73
CA ASN A 233 -25.41 1.31 10.63
C ASN A 233 -25.21 2.03 11.97
N LEU A 234 -24.92 3.34 11.92
CA LEU A 234 -24.59 4.13 13.12
C LEU A 234 -25.72 4.10 14.17
N ASP A 235 -26.98 4.03 13.73
CA ASP A 235 -28.15 3.94 14.62
C ASP A 235 -28.19 2.63 15.44
N ASN A 236 -27.46 1.61 15.00
CA ASN A 236 -27.35 0.33 15.72
C ASN A 236 -26.23 0.32 16.76
N LEU A 237 -25.41 1.38 16.85
CA LEU A 237 -24.35 1.48 17.86
C LEU A 237 -24.97 1.57 19.26
N ARG A 238 -24.59 0.64 20.12
CA ARG A 238 -24.98 0.64 21.53
C ARG A 238 -23.73 0.79 22.38
N PRO A 239 -23.73 1.69 23.38
CA PRO A 239 -22.62 1.79 24.32
C PRO A 239 -22.48 0.47 25.09
N SER A 240 -21.24 0.04 25.30
CA SER A 240 -20.96 -1.10 26.15
C SER A 240 -21.38 -0.77 27.59
N LEU A 241 -22.11 -1.68 28.23
CA LEU A 241 -22.53 -1.54 29.64
C LEU A 241 -21.37 -1.75 30.62
N GLN A 242 -20.30 -2.43 30.17
CA GLN A 242 -19.09 -2.66 30.94
C GLN A 242 -17.89 -2.06 30.21
N PRO A 243 -16.91 -1.51 30.95
CA PRO A 243 -15.69 -1.00 30.34
C PRO A 243 -14.96 -2.14 29.61
N VAL A 244 -14.65 -1.92 28.34
CA VAL A 244 -13.89 -2.88 27.53
C VAL A 244 -12.46 -3.02 28.07
N LYS A 245 -11.87 -1.91 28.52
CA LYS A 245 -10.56 -1.84 29.15
C LYS A 245 -10.49 -0.61 30.04
N GLU A 246 -10.01 -0.78 31.27
CA GLU A 246 -9.75 0.32 32.21
C GLU A 246 -8.26 0.72 32.17
N VAL A 247 -8.02 2.03 32.21
CA VAL A 247 -6.68 2.65 32.28
C VAL A 247 -6.68 3.70 33.40
N LYS A 248 -5.50 4.05 33.94
CA LYS A 248 -5.41 4.87 35.16
C LYS A 248 -5.59 6.38 34.92
N GLY A 249 -5.73 6.82 33.68
CA GLY A 249 -5.83 8.23 33.29
C GLY A 249 -6.48 8.40 31.92
N PRO A 250 -6.42 9.61 31.33
CA PRO A 250 -6.94 9.85 29.98
C PRO A 250 -6.33 8.87 28.97
N VAL A 251 -7.13 8.38 28.04
CA VAL A 251 -6.66 7.42 27.01
C VAL A 251 -5.76 8.15 26.01
N GLY A 252 -4.56 7.62 25.79
CA GLY A 252 -3.61 8.15 24.80
C GLY A 252 -3.69 7.39 23.46
N GLN A 253 -3.64 6.06 23.53
CA GLN A 253 -3.66 5.21 22.34
C GLN A 253 -4.52 3.97 22.59
N ILE A 254 -5.30 3.59 21.57
CA ILE A 254 -6.03 2.33 21.50
C ILE A 254 -5.53 1.57 20.28
N LEU A 255 -5.23 0.29 20.45
CA LEU A 255 -4.86 -0.61 19.36
C LEU A 255 -5.72 -1.87 19.41
N TYR A 256 -6.18 -2.30 18.25
CA TYR A 256 -6.83 -3.59 18.09
C TYR A 256 -5.81 -4.61 17.58
N THR A 257 -5.73 -5.75 18.24
CA THR A 257 -5.00 -6.94 17.77
C THR A 257 -5.99 -8.07 17.56
N GLU A 258 -5.62 -9.11 16.80
CA GLU A 258 -6.49 -10.28 16.59
C GLU A 258 -6.98 -10.94 17.89
N LYS A 259 -6.25 -10.74 19.00
CA LYS A 259 -6.52 -11.39 20.29
C LYS A 259 -7.17 -10.48 21.31
N ALA A 260 -6.93 -9.18 21.25
CA ALA A 260 -7.35 -8.23 22.30
C ALA A 260 -7.32 -6.77 21.84
N ILE A 261 -8.12 -5.94 22.52
CA ILE A 261 -8.00 -4.49 22.49
C ILE A 261 -6.98 -4.06 23.56
N LEU A 262 -5.97 -3.32 23.13
CA LEU A 262 -4.93 -2.75 23.98
C LEU A 262 -5.17 -1.24 24.11
N ALA A 263 -4.95 -0.70 25.30
CA ALA A 263 -5.08 0.73 25.55
C ALA A 263 -4.03 1.19 26.56
N VAL A 264 -3.47 2.37 26.34
CA VAL A 264 -2.52 3.02 27.23
C VAL A 264 -2.94 4.46 27.52
N GLU A 265 -2.46 5.01 28.64
CA GLU A 265 -2.74 6.38 29.02
C GLU A 265 -2.11 7.42 28.08
N GLN A 266 -2.54 8.67 28.21
CA GLN A 266 -1.93 9.82 27.54
C GLN A 266 -0.42 9.86 27.85
N ASN A 267 0.35 10.30 26.85
CA ASN A 267 1.82 10.29 26.86
C ASN A 267 2.43 8.88 26.97
N LYS A 268 1.71 7.85 26.52
CA LYS A 268 2.25 6.51 26.27
C LYS A 268 1.92 6.05 24.85
N VAL A 269 2.85 5.32 24.24
CA VAL A 269 2.66 4.67 22.94
C VAL A 269 3.16 3.22 23.00
N LEU A 270 2.37 2.29 22.49
CA LEU A 270 2.70 0.87 22.47
C LEU A 270 3.77 0.57 21.41
N MET A 271 4.70 -0.34 21.75
CA MET A 271 5.80 -0.72 20.86
C MET A 271 5.45 -1.99 20.05
N PRO A 272 5.38 -1.92 18.71
CA PRO A 272 5.19 -3.11 17.86
C PRO A 272 6.43 -4.02 17.86
N PRO A 273 6.32 -5.28 17.41
CA PRO A 273 5.09 -5.94 16.94
C PRO A 273 4.32 -6.67 18.05
N THR A 274 4.95 -6.92 19.21
CA THR A 274 4.33 -7.69 20.30
C THR A 274 3.47 -6.86 21.22
N TYR A 275 3.63 -5.53 21.23
CA TYR A 275 2.87 -4.58 22.07
C TYR A 275 2.88 -4.90 23.57
N ASN A 276 3.89 -5.64 24.04
CA ASN A 276 4.10 -5.96 25.46
C ASN A 276 4.92 -4.88 26.19
N LYS A 277 5.32 -3.82 25.48
CA LYS A 277 6.06 -2.68 26.00
C LYS A 277 5.46 -1.39 25.47
N TYR A 278 5.68 -0.32 26.22
CA TYR A 278 5.32 1.04 25.81
C TYR A 278 6.50 1.99 26.01
N VAL A 279 6.48 3.10 25.28
CA VAL A 279 7.30 4.27 25.54
C VAL A 279 6.42 5.33 26.20
N ALA A 280 6.92 5.98 27.25
CA ALA A 280 6.24 7.02 28.00
C ALA A 280 7.08 8.30 28.07
N TRP A 281 6.42 9.44 28.00
CA TRP A 281 7.03 10.78 28.05
C TRP A 281 6.20 11.74 28.91
N GLY A 282 6.63 13.00 29.02
CA GLY A 282 5.93 14.05 29.77
C GLY A 282 6.13 13.99 31.29
N PHE A 283 7.21 13.37 31.76
CA PHE A 283 7.60 13.39 33.17
C PHE A 283 8.26 14.73 33.52
N ALA A 284 8.14 15.16 34.79
CA ALA A 284 8.74 16.41 35.27
C ALA A 284 10.28 16.41 35.24
N ASP A 285 10.92 15.25 35.18
CA ASP A 285 12.36 15.08 34.98
C ASP A 285 12.75 15.04 33.49
N HIS A 286 11.78 15.27 32.60
CA HIS A 286 11.90 15.19 31.16
C HIS A 286 12.49 13.87 30.61
N SER A 287 12.38 12.79 31.39
CA SER A 287 12.88 11.49 30.98
C SER A 287 11.96 10.83 29.94
N LEU A 288 12.56 10.05 29.05
CA LEU A 288 11.85 9.09 28.21
C LEU A 288 11.96 7.70 28.85
N ARG A 289 10.83 7.06 29.12
CA ARG A 289 10.79 5.78 29.84
C ARG A 289 10.20 4.68 28.97
N ILE A 290 10.74 3.47 29.09
CA ILE A 290 10.19 2.28 28.45
C ILE A 290 9.72 1.34 29.55
N GLY A 291 8.45 0.97 29.54
CA GLY A 291 7.83 0.08 30.51
C GLY A 291 7.23 -1.16 29.87
N ASN A 292 6.94 -2.17 30.69
CA ASN A 292 6.15 -3.33 30.27
C ASN A 292 4.66 -3.03 30.36
N TYR A 293 3.88 -3.53 29.41
CA TYR A 293 2.43 -3.32 29.35
C TYR A 293 1.68 -4.02 30.50
N ASP A 294 2.01 -5.27 30.82
CA ASP A 294 1.20 -6.08 31.75
C ASP A 294 1.30 -5.65 33.22
N ASN A 295 2.49 -5.19 33.65
CA ASN A 295 2.76 -4.88 35.06
C ASN A 295 3.26 -3.45 35.29
N ASP A 296 3.29 -2.62 34.25
CA ASP A 296 3.69 -1.21 34.31
C ASP A 296 5.13 -1.02 34.84
N LYS A 297 5.96 -2.07 34.85
CA LYS A 297 7.33 -2.01 35.37
C LYS A 297 8.23 -1.29 34.37
N THR A 298 8.88 -0.23 34.82
CA THR A 298 9.91 0.49 34.04
C THR A 298 11.11 -0.41 33.77
N VAL A 299 11.42 -0.58 32.48
CA VAL A 299 12.56 -1.36 31.98
C VAL A 299 13.74 -0.47 31.63
N PHE A 300 13.50 0.76 31.20
CA PHE A 300 14.57 1.69 30.81
C PHE A 300 14.14 3.14 31.02
N VAL A 301 15.10 3.99 31.39
CA VAL A 301 14.93 5.44 31.60
C VAL A 301 16.07 6.14 30.87
N CYS A 302 15.75 7.17 30.10
CA CYS A 302 16.69 8.02 29.41
C CYS A 302 16.43 9.48 29.76
N GLU A 303 17.38 10.12 30.44
CA GLU A 303 17.26 11.52 30.91
C GLU A 303 17.84 12.53 29.91
N ALA A 304 18.63 12.07 28.93
CA ALA A 304 19.33 12.94 27.98
C ALA A 304 18.45 13.54 26.87
N VAL A 305 17.13 13.28 26.86
CA VAL A 305 16.26 13.57 25.71
C VAL A 305 15.89 15.05 25.61
N ALA A 306 15.81 15.77 26.73
CA ALA A 306 15.34 17.16 26.74
C ALA A 306 16.43 18.22 26.49
N GLN A 307 17.70 17.89 26.65
CA GLN A 307 18.78 18.89 26.64
C GLN A 307 19.02 19.53 25.25
N GLU A 308 18.53 18.92 24.17
CA GLU A 308 18.76 19.40 22.79
C GLU A 308 17.47 19.75 22.03
N CYS A 309 16.29 19.26 22.44
CA CYS A 309 15.07 19.27 21.61
C CYS A 309 13.80 19.80 22.31
N GLY A 310 13.89 20.34 23.54
CA GLY A 310 12.74 20.86 24.28
C GLY A 310 11.84 19.78 24.89
N GLU A 311 10.62 20.16 25.28
CA GLU A 311 9.66 19.23 25.88
C GLU A 311 9.01 18.35 24.82
N ILE A 312 8.94 17.05 25.09
CA ILE A 312 8.30 16.07 24.20
C ILE A 312 6.79 16.20 24.33
N VAL A 313 6.12 16.52 23.23
CA VAL A 313 4.64 16.58 23.16
C VAL A 313 4.10 15.27 22.58
N THR A 314 4.78 14.70 21.61
CA THR A 314 4.31 13.53 20.86
C THR A 314 5.43 12.52 20.59
N CYS A 315 5.07 11.25 20.55
CA CYS A 315 5.99 10.16 20.31
C CYS A 315 5.30 9.01 19.57
N VAL A 316 5.99 8.43 18.58
CA VAL A 316 5.53 7.28 17.80
C VAL A 316 6.62 6.21 17.70
N CYS A 317 6.21 4.95 17.57
CA CYS A 317 7.11 3.79 17.49
C CYS A 317 6.81 2.99 16.22
N PRO A 318 7.46 3.26 15.08
CA PRO A 318 7.26 2.49 13.84
C PRO A 318 7.68 1.02 13.97
N ASN A 319 8.67 0.73 14.83
CA ASN A 319 9.15 -0.64 15.08
C ASN A 319 9.74 -0.75 16.50
N ALA A 320 10.07 -1.97 16.94
CA ALA A 320 10.61 -2.23 18.28
C ALA A 320 11.96 -1.54 18.60
N LYS A 321 12.65 -1.04 17.57
CA LYS A 321 14.02 -0.51 17.65
C LYS A 321 14.10 0.98 17.32
N THR A 322 13.04 1.59 16.84
CA THR A 322 13.02 2.99 16.41
C THR A 322 11.92 3.72 17.17
N ILE A 323 12.30 4.81 17.81
CA ILE A 323 11.38 5.69 18.54
C ILE A 323 11.53 7.07 17.90
N VAL A 324 10.42 7.75 17.62
CA VAL A 324 10.44 9.09 17.05
C VAL A 324 9.70 10.02 17.99
N THR A 325 10.35 11.13 18.35
CA THR A 325 9.82 12.11 19.31
C THR A 325 9.84 13.49 18.69
N ALA A 326 8.84 14.30 19.03
CA ALA A 326 8.82 15.71 18.70
C ALA A 326 8.02 16.49 19.76
N GLY A 327 8.14 17.81 19.76
CA GLY A 327 7.37 18.61 20.71
C GLY A 327 7.56 20.10 20.57
N THR A 328 7.98 20.79 21.63
CA THR A 328 8.04 22.26 21.64
C THR A 328 9.12 22.84 20.74
N SER A 329 10.06 22.03 20.26
CA SER A 329 11.03 22.44 19.23
C SER A 329 10.50 22.16 17.82
N THR A 330 11.20 22.72 16.84
CA THR A 330 10.92 22.53 15.40
C THR A 330 11.51 21.23 14.83
N VAL A 331 12.15 20.42 15.67
CA VAL A 331 12.96 19.28 15.25
C VAL A 331 12.23 17.98 15.58
N VAL A 332 12.20 17.05 14.61
CA VAL A 332 11.74 15.68 14.84
C VAL A 332 12.96 14.79 15.04
N THR A 333 13.06 14.13 16.19
CA THR A 333 14.23 13.32 16.53
C THR A 333 13.93 11.84 16.40
N VAL A 334 14.74 11.14 15.60
CA VAL A 334 14.65 9.70 15.39
C VAL A 334 15.71 9.01 16.23
N TRP A 335 15.28 8.13 17.12
CA TRP A 335 16.12 7.41 18.06
C TRP A 335 16.22 5.93 17.70
N GLN A 336 17.42 5.39 17.88
CA GLN A 336 17.69 3.97 17.81
C GLN A 336 17.71 3.39 19.23
N TYR A 337 16.75 2.51 19.54
CA TYR A 337 16.68 1.76 20.79
C TYR A 337 17.31 0.38 20.64
N SER A 338 18.22 0.05 21.55
CA SER A 338 18.80 -1.28 21.68
C SER A 338 18.41 -1.89 23.04
N ALA A 339 17.44 -2.81 23.03
CA ALA A 339 17.02 -3.53 24.23
C ALA A 339 18.18 -4.31 24.88
N ARG A 340 19.06 -4.93 24.07
CA ARG A 340 20.22 -5.70 24.56
C ARG A 340 21.24 -4.81 25.29
N ARG A 341 21.53 -3.63 24.74
CA ARG A 341 22.50 -2.69 25.32
C ARG A 341 21.86 -1.75 26.34
N ARG A 342 20.52 -1.78 26.49
CA ARG A 342 19.71 -0.82 27.26
C ARG A 342 20.19 0.61 26.98
N LYS A 343 20.29 0.93 25.70
CA LYS A 343 20.81 2.22 25.22
C LYS A 343 19.85 2.79 24.19
N LEU A 344 19.66 4.10 24.28
CA LEU A 344 18.97 4.92 23.29
C LEU A 344 20.00 5.89 22.71
N THR A 345 20.07 5.98 21.38
CA THR A 345 20.98 6.89 20.68
C THR A 345 20.23 7.63 19.59
N VAL A 346 20.51 8.91 19.40
CA VAL A 346 20.00 9.66 18.24
C VAL A 346 20.53 9.02 16.97
N LYS A 347 19.63 8.61 16.07
CA LYS A 347 19.95 8.16 14.71
C LYS A 347 20.09 9.37 13.80
N VAL A 348 19.10 10.27 13.82
CA VAL A 348 19.05 11.49 13.01
C VAL A 348 18.10 12.52 13.63
N CYS A 349 18.43 13.80 13.46
CA CYS A 349 17.52 14.92 13.73
C CYS A 349 17.00 15.45 12.39
N LEU A 350 15.68 15.52 12.26
CA LEU A 350 15.00 15.95 11.03
C LEU A 350 14.57 17.41 11.20
N TYR A 351 15.13 18.27 10.35
CA TYR A 351 14.90 19.71 10.35
C TYR A 351 14.01 20.08 9.16
N GLY A 352 12.94 20.83 9.41
CA GLY A 352 12.06 21.30 8.33
C GLY A 352 10.82 22.09 8.78
N HIS A 353 10.41 21.99 10.04
CA HIS A 353 9.32 22.82 10.58
C HIS A 353 9.82 24.21 11.00
N GLU A 354 8.90 25.18 10.98
CA GLU A 354 9.16 26.55 11.42
C GLU A 354 8.68 26.78 12.86
N GLU A 355 7.70 25.99 13.32
CA GLU A 355 7.17 26.03 14.68
C GLU A 355 7.17 24.64 15.36
N ALA A 356 6.65 24.59 16.58
CA ALA A 356 6.53 23.39 17.40
C ALA A 356 5.74 22.29 16.70
N VAL A 357 6.26 21.07 16.79
CA VAL A 357 5.62 19.86 16.26
C VAL A 357 4.57 19.36 17.26
N THR A 358 3.32 19.39 16.83
CA THR A 358 2.15 19.10 17.67
C THR A 358 1.74 17.63 17.61
N SER A 359 1.97 16.96 16.48
CA SER A 359 1.49 15.60 16.23
C SER A 359 2.47 14.80 15.38
N LEU A 360 2.45 13.48 15.57
CA LEU A 360 3.25 12.53 14.82
C LEU A 360 2.36 11.33 14.48
N ALA A 361 2.54 10.78 13.29
CA ALA A 361 2.02 9.49 12.88
C ALA A 361 3.14 8.71 12.17
N ALA A 362 3.16 7.40 12.31
CA ALA A 362 4.15 6.55 11.65
C ALA A 362 3.46 5.41 10.91
N SER A 363 4.01 5.05 9.75
CA SER A 363 3.65 3.85 9.02
C SER A 363 4.83 2.91 8.95
N SER A 364 4.62 1.70 9.47
CA SER A 364 5.59 0.62 9.38
C SER A 364 5.60 -0.03 8.00
N ALA A 365 4.46 -0.04 7.30
CA ALA A 365 4.34 -0.62 5.96
C ALA A 365 5.14 0.19 4.91
N TYR A 366 5.10 1.51 5.00
CA TYR A 366 5.77 2.40 4.05
C TYR A 366 7.12 2.95 4.54
N ASN A 367 7.54 2.63 5.78
CA ASN A 367 8.73 3.20 6.43
C ASN A 367 8.73 4.74 6.48
N LEU A 368 7.55 5.33 6.73
CA LEU A 368 7.35 6.78 6.76
C LEU A 368 6.90 7.28 8.13
N VAL A 369 7.32 8.49 8.47
CA VAL A 369 6.75 9.29 9.57
C VAL A 369 6.18 10.55 8.99
N VAL A 370 5.02 10.96 9.49
CA VAL A 370 4.41 12.25 9.22
C VAL A 370 4.44 13.06 10.50
N SER A 371 4.99 14.28 10.43
CA SER A 371 4.96 15.25 11.51
C SER A 371 4.05 16.40 11.14
N GLY A 372 3.23 16.85 12.09
CA GLY A 372 2.33 17.97 11.95
C GLY A 372 2.75 19.06 12.91
N SER A 373 2.75 20.30 12.44
CA SER A 373 3.26 21.43 13.20
C SER A 373 2.22 22.54 13.35
N ARG A 374 2.51 23.43 14.30
CA ARG A 374 1.77 24.66 14.53
C ARG A 374 1.88 25.65 13.37
N ASP A 375 2.91 25.50 12.52
CA ASP A 375 3.07 26.22 11.25
C ASP A 375 2.01 25.85 10.18
N GLY A 376 1.16 24.86 10.46
CA GLY A 376 0.10 24.37 9.58
C GLY A 376 0.56 23.48 8.44
N VAL A 377 1.82 23.04 8.48
CA VAL A 377 2.43 22.14 7.51
C VAL A 377 2.59 20.76 8.14
N ALA A 378 2.22 19.72 7.38
CA ALA A 378 2.62 18.36 7.68
C ALA A 378 3.80 17.98 6.78
N ILE A 379 4.82 17.31 7.34
CA ILE A 379 5.98 16.86 6.58
C ILE A 379 6.03 15.34 6.62
N VAL A 380 6.22 14.73 5.45
CA VAL A 380 6.45 13.30 5.28
C VAL A 380 7.97 13.05 5.24
N TRP A 381 8.42 12.10 6.06
CA TRP A 381 9.82 11.74 6.23
C TRP A 381 10.05 10.26 5.94
N ASP A 382 11.16 9.94 5.27
CA ASP A 382 11.68 8.58 5.16
C ASP A 382 12.48 8.26 6.43
N ILE A 383 12.02 7.28 7.21
CA ILE A 383 12.63 6.92 8.51
C ILE A 383 13.96 6.16 8.30
N GLU A 384 14.04 5.37 7.23
CA GLU A 384 15.20 4.52 7.00
C GLU A 384 16.38 5.37 6.57
N ARG A 385 16.15 6.26 5.59
CA ARG A 385 17.13 7.22 5.09
C ARG A 385 17.29 8.44 6.00
N GLY A 386 16.29 8.77 6.81
CA GLY A 386 16.31 9.96 7.65
C GLY A 386 16.22 11.25 6.86
N MET A 387 15.37 11.28 5.82
CA MET A 387 15.33 12.38 4.85
C MET A 387 13.93 12.95 4.69
N PHE A 388 13.89 14.23 4.34
CA PHE A 388 12.69 14.92 3.88
C PHE A 388 12.18 14.27 2.59
N VAL A 389 10.87 13.97 2.53
CA VAL A 389 10.21 13.46 1.32
C VAL A 389 9.38 14.56 0.68
N ARG A 390 8.41 15.12 1.41
CA ARG A 390 7.51 16.16 0.91
C ARG A 390 6.76 16.90 2.02
N GLN A 391 6.22 18.07 1.69
CA GLN A 391 5.28 18.84 2.51
C GLN A 391 3.84 18.61 2.06
N LEU A 392 2.93 18.59 3.03
CA LEU A 392 1.48 18.53 2.87
C LEU A 392 0.92 19.82 3.48
N CYS A 393 0.49 20.74 2.63
CA CYS A 393 -0.10 22.00 3.02
C CYS A 393 -1.19 22.39 2.03
N VAL A 394 -2.19 23.12 2.52
CA VAL A 394 -3.32 23.61 1.71
C VAL A 394 -3.04 25.07 1.36
N GLU A 395 -3.41 25.47 0.16
CA GLU A 395 -3.37 26.88 -0.23
C GLU A 395 -4.41 27.67 0.58
N GLY A 396 -3.96 28.56 1.45
CA GLY A 396 -4.84 29.37 2.28
C GLY A 396 -4.25 29.78 3.62
N PRO A 397 -5.08 30.30 4.55
CA PRO A 397 -4.62 30.67 5.88
C PRO A 397 -4.16 29.43 6.64
N SER A 398 -2.89 29.44 7.06
CA SER A 398 -2.32 28.36 7.87
C SER A 398 -3.05 28.24 9.21
N GLN A 399 -3.47 27.01 9.54
CA GLN A 399 -4.04 26.63 10.81
C GLN A 399 -3.17 25.54 11.43
N PRO A 400 -2.92 25.56 12.76
CA PRO A 400 -2.15 24.54 13.43
C PRO A 400 -2.70 23.13 13.18
N ILE A 401 -1.82 22.20 12.82
CA ILE A 401 -2.20 20.79 12.73
C ILE A 401 -2.37 20.27 14.14
N ALA A 402 -3.53 19.70 14.45
CA ALA A 402 -3.84 19.19 15.79
C ALA A 402 -3.77 17.66 15.85
N ALA A 403 -4.12 16.98 14.77
CA ALA A 403 -4.12 15.52 14.71
C ALA A 403 -3.69 15.02 13.34
N LEU A 404 -3.06 13.83 13.35
CA LEU A 404 -2.62 13.10 12.18
C LEU A 404 -3.05 11.65 12.27
N ALA A 405 -3.36 11.05 11.13
CA ALA A 405 -3.53 9.61 10.99
C ALA A 405 -2.97 9.14 9.65
N ILE A 406 -2.58 7.86 9.57
CA ILE A 406 -2.12 7.23 8.33
C ILE A 406 -2.88 5.91 8.18
N ASP A 407 -3.44 5.63 7.01
CA ASP A 407 -3.91 4.29 6.66
C ASP A 407 -2.67 3.45 6.29
N GLU A 408 -2.29 2.50 7.15
CA GLU A 408 -1.14 1.60 6.97
C GLU A 408 -1.20 0.77 5.68
N ARG A 409 -2.35 0.71 5.01
CA ARG A 409 -2.59 -0.17 3.88
C ARG A 409 -2.71 0.57 2.55
N THR A 410 -3.22 1.81 2.53
CA THR A 410 -3.22 2.64 1.32
C THR A 410 -2.09 3.67 1.32
N GLY A 411 -1.56 4.02 2.49
CA GLY A 411 -0.61 5.11 2.68
C GLY A 411 -1.27 6.48 2.67
N ASP A 412 -2.61 6.56 2.63
CA ASP A 412 -3.30 7.84 2.70
C ASP A 412 -3.13 8.48 4.09
N ILE A 413 -3.00 9.80 4.11
CA ILE A 413 -2.65 10.59 5.29
C ILE A 413 -3.80 11.54 5.58
N ALA A 414 -4.32 11.52 6.80
CA ALA A 414 -5.30 12.50 7.26
C ALA A 414 -4.60 13.57 8.09
N THR A 415 -4.81 14.84 7.74
CA THR A 415 -4.35 15.99 8.52
C THR A 415 -5.54 16.79 9.02
N CYS A 416 -5.58 17.07 10.32
CA CYS A 416 -6.63 17.88 10.95
C CYS A 416 -6.05 19.23 11.34
N ALA A 417 -6.47 20.29 10.65
CA ALA A 417 -6.02 21.66 10.88
C ALA A 417 -7.22 22.54 11.28
N GLY A 418 -7.26 22.98 12.54
CA GLY A 418 -8.45 23.63 13.10
C GLY A 418 -9.69 22.73 13.04
N SER A 419 -10.72 23.17 12.30
CA SER A 419 -11.95 22.40 12.05
C SER A 419 -11.89 21.55 10.77
N TRP A 420 -10.84 21.70 9.96
CA TRP A 420 -10.74 21.06 8.67
C TRP A 420 -10.00 19.74 8.74
N LEU A 421 -10.59 18.73 8.10
CA LEU A 421 -9.97 17.45 7.80
C LEU A 421 -9.55 17.46 6.32
N HIS A 422 -8.28 17.16 6.06
CA HIS A 422 -7.75 16.98 4.71
C HIS A 422 -7.19 15.56 4.59
N VAL A 423 -7.48 14.90 3.48
CA VAL A 423 -6.98 13.56 3.17
C VAL A 423 -6.06 13.65 1.98
N TRP A 424 -4.85 13.12 2.12
CA TRP A 424 -3.76 13.20 1.15
C TRP A 424 -3.34 11.81 0.73
N SER A 425 -2.90 11.65 -0.51
CA SER A 425 -2.16 10.45 -0.89
C SER A 425 -0.78 10.48 -0.24
N ILE A 426 -0.14 9.31 -0.13
CA ILE A 426 1.28 9.20 0.25
C ILE A 426 2.21 10.05 -0.64
N ASN A 427 1.76 10.34 -1.86
CA ASN A 427 2.44 11.16 -2.85
C ASN A 427 2.09 12.67 -2.74
N GLY A 428 1.34 13.07 -1.72
CA GLY A 428 1.03 14.47 -1.42
C GLY A 428 -0.04 15.10 -2.31
N THR A 429 -0.78 14.30 -3.06
CA THR A 429 -1.97 14.77 -3.78
C THR A 429 -3.12 14.92 -2.78
N LEU A 430 -3.78 16.08 -2.75
CA LEU A 430 -4.99 16.26 -1.95
C LEU A 430 -6.14 15.46 -2.59
N LEU A 431 -6.71 14.54 -1.81
CA LEU A 431 -7.79 13.64 -2.25
C LEU A 431 -9.16 14.21 -1.92
N GLY A 432 -9.27 14.84 -0.75
CA GLY A 432 -10.51 15.40 -0.26
C GLY A 432 -10.29 16.32 0.93
N SER A 433 -11.26 17.20 1.15
CA SER A 433 -11.33 18.04 2.34
C SER A 433 -12.76 18.11 2.87
N ALA A 434 -12.90 18.15 4.18
CA ALA A 434 -14.17 18.24 4.86
C ALA A 434 -14.06 19.15 6.09
N ASP A 435 -15.01 20.06 6.26
CA ASP A 435 -15.16 20.81 7.50
C ASP A 435 -15.90 19.94 8.52
N THR A 436 -15.23 19.58 9.59
CA THR A 436 -15.83 18.82 10.70
C THR A 436 -16.83 19.68 11.49
N ARG A 437 -16.82 21.01 11.31
CA ARG A 437 -17.57 21.97 12.13
C ARG A 437 -17.25 21.87 13.63
N ALA A 438 -16.11 21.28 13.96
CA ALA A 438 -15.61 21.17 15.33
C ALA A 438 -14.82 22.43 15.70
N GLN A 439 -14.82 22.80 16.98
CA GLN A 439 -13.92 23.85 17.47
C GLN A 439 -12.45 23.43 17.42
N GLN A 440 -12.18 22.17 17.77
CA GLN A 440 -10.84 21.57 17.74
C GLN A 440 -10.93 20.05 17.61
N VAL A 441 -10.24 19.50 16.62
CA VAL A 441 -10.05 18.05 16.46
C VAL A 441 -8.89 17.60 17.34
N LEU A 442 -9.08 16.55 18.14
CA LEU A 442 -8.08 16.01 19.06
C LEU A 442 -7.41 14.74 18.54
N CYS A 443 -8.14 13.92 17.79
CA CYS A 443 -7.62 12.70 17.20
C CYS A 443 -8.36 12.34 15.91
N ALA A 444 -7.69 11.58 15.05
CA ALA A 444 -8.26 11.03 13.83
C ALA A 444 -7.86 9.57 13.65
N ALA A 445 -8.69 8.78 12.97
CA ALA A 445 -8.40 7.40 12.62
C ALA A 445 -9.09 7.00 11.32
N PHE A 446 -8.41 6.19 10.51
CA PHE A 446 -9.00 5.58 9.32
C PHE A 446 -9.73 4.27 9.67
N SER A 447 -10.83 3.98 8.97
CA SER A 447 -11.42 2.65 8.99
C SER A 447 -10.52 1.65 8.28
N GLN A 448 -10.15 0.57 8.96
CA GLN A 448 -9.29 -0.48 8.39
C GLN A 448 -10.15 -1.60 7.75
N THR A 449 -10.83 -1.31 6.64
CA THR A 449 -11.64 -2.33 5.92
C THR A 449 -10.95 -2.85 4.65
N ARG A 450 -11.65 -3.08 3.52
CA ARG A 450 -11.09 -3.61 2.25
C ARG A 450 -10.70 -2.50 1.30
N GLU A 451 -9.55 -2.52 0.62
CA GLU A 451 -8.99 -1.31 -0.05
C GLU A 451 -9.94 -0.72 -1.08
N TRP A 452 -10.68 -1.60 -1.72
CA TRP A 452 -11.62 -1.30 -2.78
C TRP A 452 -13.04 -0.96 -2.29
N ASP A 453 -13.28 -0.96 -0.98
CA ASP A 453 -14.55 -0.54 -0.39
C ASP A 453 -14.73 0.97 -0.59
N PRO A 454 -15.77 1.42 -1.33
CA PRO A 454 -15.98 2.85 -1.54
C PRO A 454 -16.45 3.58 -0.29
N LEU A 455 -16.75 2.87 0.80
CA LEU A 455 -17.34 3.43 2.01
C LEU A 455 -16.38 3.43 3.20
N HIS A 456 -15.06 3.45 2.96
CA HIS A 456 -14.12 3.81 4.02
C HIS A 456 -14.52 5.12 4.65
N VAL A 457 -14.13 5.30 5.91
CA VAL A 457 -14.41 6.51 6.67
C VAL A 457 -13.19 6.96 7.43
N VAL A 458 -13.07 8.27 7.60
CA VAL A 458 -12.20 8.90 8.58
C VAL A 458 -13.05 9.30 9.76
N VAL A 459 -12.65 8.85 10.94
CA VAL A 459 -13.32 9.16 12.20
C VAL A 459 -12.48 10.20 12.93
N THR A 460 -13.13 11.27 13.38
CA THR A 460 -12.49 12.37 14.13
C THR A 460 -13.12 12.48 15.52
N GLY A 461 -12.27 12.58 16.54
CA GLY A 461 -12.67 12.85 17.92
C GLY A 461 -12.43 14.32 18.25
N ASN A 462 -13.45 15.01 18.75
CA ASN A 462 -13.43 16.46 18.90
C ASN A 462 -13.50 16.87 20.38
N ALA A 463 -13.03 18.08 20.68
CA ALA A 463 -13.01 18.62 22.05
C ALA A 463 -14.40 18.83 22.67
N ASP A 464 -15.45 18.89 21.84
CA ASP A 464 -16.86 18.94 22.27
C ASP A 464 -17.41 17.57 22.74
N GLY A 465 -16.59 16.52 22.68
CA GLY A 465 -16.98 15.15 23.03
C GLY A 465 -17.73 14.42 21.92
N VAL A 466 -17.90 15.03 20.74
CA VAL A 466 -18.62 14.43 19.61
C VAL A 466 -17.64 13.73 18.68
N VAL A 467 -17.92 12.45 18.39
CA VAL A 467 -17.23 11.70 17.35
C VAL A 467 -17.93 11.93 16.02
N ARG A 468 -17.18 12.38 15.00
CA ARG A 468 -17.70 12.63 13.66
C ARG A 468 -17.09 11.64 12.67
N VAL A 469 -17.92 11.14 11.77
CA VAL A 469 -17.54 10.15 10.75
C VAL A 469 -17.70 10.81 9.38
N SER A 470 -16.61 10.91 8.65
CA SER A 470 -16.55 11.52 7.31
C SER A 470 -16.13 10.46 6.29
N ALA A 471 -16.66 10.55 5.07
CA ALA A 471 -16.06 9.82 3.94
C ALA A 471 -14.68 10.47 3.61
N PRO A 472 -13.64 9.66 3.29
CA PRO A 472 -12.30 10.12 2.97
C PRO A 472 -12.22 10.88 1.64
#